data_AF-A0A4U7JDT9-F1
#
_entry.id   AF-A0A4U7JDT9-F1
#
_cell.length_a   1.000
_cell.length_b   1.000
_cell.length_c   1.000
_cell.angle_alpha   90.00
_cell.angle_beta   90.00
_cell.angle_gamma   90.00
#
_symmetry.space_group_name_H-M   'P 1'
#
loop_
_entity.id
_entity.type
_entity.pdbx_description
1 polymer ?
#
loop_
_entity_poly.entity_id
_entity_poly.type
_entity_poly.pdbx_seq_one_letter_code
_entity_poly.pdbx_strand_id
1 'polypeptide(L)' 'MLTGRQLYLLRVRDNDLSDEQLSELLNIRVNDIITYEYGLKPIPEELYIKWESLVNQKLFLQ' A
#
# COMPACT_ATOMS: atom_id res chain seq x y z
N MET A 1 -1.08 -1.83 -13.45
CA MET A 1 -0.26 -1.86 -12.23
C MET A 1 -0.04 -0.43 -11.78
N LEU A 2 -0.46 -0.11 -10.56
CA LEU A 2 -0.22 1.16 -9.89
C LEU A 2 1.27 1.25 -9.48
N THR A 3 1.79 2.45 -9.51
CA THR A 3 3.09 2.78 -8.91
C THR A 3 2.97 2.82 -7.38
N GLY A 4 4.10 2.72 -6.66
CA GLY A 4 4.12 2.91 -5.21
C GLY A 4 3.50 4.25 -4.78
N ARG A 5 3.73 5.32 -5.54
CA ARG A 5 3.13 6.63 -5.26
C ARG A 5 1.61 6.63 -5.41
N GLN A 6 1.06 5.87 -6.36
CA GLN A 6 -0.38 5.74 -6.52
C GLN A 6 -1.00 4.91 -5.39
N LEU A 7 -0.34 3.82 -4.96
CA LEU A 7 -0.76 3.05 -3.79
C LEU A 7 -0.77 3.90 -2.51
N TYR A 8 0.24 4.73 -2.30
CA TYR A 8 0.27 5.72 -1.21
C TYR A 8 -0.95 6.65 -1.21
N LEU A 9 -1.28 7.21 -2.38
CA LEU A 9 -2.40 8.15 -2.50
C LEU A 9 -3.74 7.47 -2.18
N LEU A 10 -3.98 6.27 -2.71
CA LEU A 10 -5.18 5.50 -2.40
C LEU A 10 -5.25 5.14 -0.92
N ARG A 11 -4.13 4.70 -0.36
CA ARG A 11 -4.01 4.32 1.05
C ARG A 11 -4.35 5.48 2.00
N VAL A 12 -3.78 6.66 1.76
CA VAL A 12 -3.93 7.79 2.68
C VAL A 12 -5.22 8.56 2.43
N ARG A 13 -5.58 8.82 1.17
CA ARG A 13 -6.72 9.71 0.85
C ARG A 13 -8.06 8.99 0.89
N ASP A 14 -8.10 7.76 0.37
CA ASP A 14 -9.37 7.06 0.17
C ASP A 14 -9.62 6.04 1.29
N ASN A 15 -8.56 5.63 1.99
CA ASN A 15 -8.61 4.56 2.98
C ASN A 15 -8.23 4.99 4.41
N ASP A 16 -7.63 6.17 4.60
CA ASP A 16 -7.11 6.68 5.88
C ASP A 16 -6.29 5.62 6.65
N LEU A 17 -5.44 4.88 5.93
CA LEU A 17 -4.65 3.78 6.48
C LEU A 17 -3.24 4.28 6.78
N SER A 18 -2.81 4.22 8.04
CA SER A 18 -1.48 4.65 8.46
C SER A 18 -0.38 3.68 7.99
N ASP A 19 0.88 4.11 8.10
CA ASP A 19 2.03 3.29 7.74
C ASP A 19 2.13 2.06 8.66
N GLU A 20 1.84 2.22 9.95
CA GLU A 20 1.82 1.16 10.96
C GLU A 20 0.71 0.15 10.68
N GLN A 21 -0.49 0.61 10.36
CA GLN A 21 -1.62 -0.27 10.04
C GLN A 21 -1.34 -1.08 8.78
N LEU A 22 -0.79 -0.45 7.74
CA LEU A 22 -0.40 -1.16 6.53
C LEU A 22 0.75 -2.15 6.80
N SER A 23 1.71 -1.77 7.64
CA SER A 23 2.84 -2.61 8.06
C SER A 23 2.35 -3.90 8.73
N GLU A 24 1.35 -3.80 9.61
CA GLU A 24 0.70 -4.95 10.24
C GLU A 24 -0.05 -5.81 9.22
N LEU A 25 -0.88 -5.21 8.37
CA LEU A 25 -1.70 -5.92 7.37
C LEU A 25 -0.86 -6.68 6.34
N LEU A 26 0.28 -6.11 5.94
CA LEU A 26 1.20 -6.70 4.97
C LEU A 26 2.31 -7.53 5.63
N ASN A 27 2.45 -7.48 6.96
CA ASN A 27 3.53 -8.10 7.72
C ASN A 27 4.93 -7.74 7.17
N ILE A 28 5.15 -6.45 6.93
CA ILE A 28 6.44 -5.88 6.48
C ILE A 28 6.81 -4.69 7.36
N ARG A 29 8.04 -4.18 7.28
CA ARG A 29 8.43 -3.01 8.07
C ARG A 29 7.88 -1.73 7.43
N VAL A 30 7.56 -0.73 8.25
CA VAL A 30 7.22 0.63 7.78
C VAL A 30 8.26 1.21 6.81
N ASN A 31 9.56 0.98 7.08
CA ASN A 31 10.61 1.44 6.16
C ASN A 31 10.52 0.80 4.77
N ASP A 32 10.03 -0.43 4.66
CA ASP A 32 9.85 -1.09 3.37
C ASP A 32 8.70 -0.42 2.61
N ILE A 33 7.58 -0.10 3.29
CA ILE A 33 6.46 0.68 2.74
C ILE A 33 6.96 1.99 2.15
N ILE A 34 7.71 2.79 2.93
CA ILE A 34 8.27 4.07 2.47
C ILE A 34 9.17 3.84 1.25
N THR A 35 10.05 2.84 1.30
CA THR A 35 10.95 2.52 0.19
C THR A 35 10.18 2.24 -1.11
N TYR A 36 9.06 1.52 -1.00
CA TYR A 36 8.19 1.18 -2.12
C TYR A 36 7.38 2.39 -2.63
N GLU A 37 6.77 3.16 -1.74
CA GLU A 37 5.92 4.31 -2.10
C GLU A 37 6.70 5.43 -2.80
N TYR A 38 7.95 5.63 -2.38
CA TYR A 38 8.86 6.59 -2.98
C TYR A 38 9.59 6.05 -4.21
N GLY A 39 9.34 4.79 -4.61
CA GLY A 39 9.93 4.18 -5.80
C GLY A 39 11.43 3.92 -5.68
N LEU A 40 11.98 3.88 -4.46
CA LEU A 40 13.40 3.58 -4.21
C LEU A 40 13.73 2.11 -4.48
N LYS A 41 12.72 1.23 -4.33
CA LYS A 41 12.78 -0.17 -4.76
C LYS A 41 11.45 -0.58 -5.41
N PRO A 42 11.47 -1.54 -6.35
CA PRO A 42 10.25 -2.14 -6.86
C PRO A 42 9.55 -2.93 -5.76
N ILE A 43 8.22 -2.94 -5.81
CA ILE A 43 7.38 -3.74 -4.91
C ILE A 43 7.41 -5.20 -5.40
N PRO A 44 7.74 -6.18 -4.55
CA PRO A 44 7.59 -7.58 -4.90
C PRO A 44 6.16 -7.91 -5.34
N GLU A 45 5.99 -8.74 -6.36
CA GLU A 45 4.69 -9.00 -7.00
C GLU A 45 3.63 -9.51 -6.01
N GLU A 46 3.98 -10.49 -5.16
CA GLU A 46 3.06 -11.01 -4.14
C GLU A 46 2.62 -9.94 -3.14
N LEU A 47 3.52 -9.02 -2.79
CA LEU A 47 3.24 -7.91 -1.90
C LEU A 47 2.33 -6.88 -2.57
N TYR A 48 2.59 -6.59 -3.85
CA TYR A 48 1.78 -5.69 -4.66
C TYR A 48 0.33 -6.18 -4.74
N ILE A 49 0.11 -7.47 -5.03
CA ILE A 49 -1.24 -8.04 -5.14
C ILE A 49 -2.02 -7.89 -3.82
N LYS A 50 -1.37 -8.17 -2.68
CA LYS A 50 -1.98 -8.00 -1.36
C LYS A 50 -2.33 -6.54 -1.08
N TRP A 51 -1.39 -5.64 -1.33
CA TRP A 51 -1.57 -4.21 -1.10
C TRP A 51 -2.69 -3.64 -1.97
N GLU A 52 -2.67 -3.92 -3.27
CA GLU A 52 -3.70 -3.50 -4.22
C GLU A 52 -5.09 -3.98 -3.78
N SER A 53 -5.20 -5.22 -3.32
CA SER A 53 -6.46 -5.76 -2.78
C SER A 53 -6.94 -4.99 -1.54
N LEU A 54 -6.05 -4.67 -0.60
CA LEU A 54 -6.40 -3.91 0.61
C LEU A 54 -6.96 -2.52 0.30
N VAL A 55 -6.31 -1.78 -0.60
CA VAL A 55 -6.75 -0.40 -0.93
C VAL A 55 -7.97 -0.37 -1.84
N ASN A 56 -8.21 -1.43 -2.63
CA ASN A 56 -9.39 -1.54 -3.50
C ASN A 56 -10.64 -2.04 -2.76
N GLN A 57 -10.54 -2.88 -1.73
CA GLN A 57 -11.71 -3.42 -1.02
C GLN A 57 -12.60 -2.34 -0.38
N LYS A 58 -12.02 -1.20 0.02
CA LYS A 58 -12.74 -0.07 0.62
C LYS A 58 -13.39 0.85 -0.43
N LEU A 59 -12.91 0.84 -1.68
CA LEU A 59 -13.51 1.59 -2.80
C LEU A 59 -14.89 1.04 -3.23
N PHE A 60 -15.20 -0.22 -2.89
CA PHE A 60 -16.48 -0.88 -3.25
C PHE A 60 -17.53 -0.89 -2.12
N LEU A 61 -17.22 -0.31 -0.96
CA LEU A 61 -18.11 -0.24 0.20
C LEU A 61 -18.69 1.17 0.45
N GLN A 62 -18.52 2.07 -0.51
CA GLN A 62 -19.19 3.39 -0.57
C GLN A 62 -20.38 3.33 -1.54
#